data_AF-A0A9K3GP76-F1
#
_entry.id   AF-A0A9K3GP76-F1
#
_cell.length_a   1.000
_cell.length_b   1.000
_cell.length_c   1.000
_cell.angle_alpha   90.00
_cell.angle_beta   90.00
_cell.angle_gamma   90.00
#
_symmetry.space_group_name_H-M   'P 1'
#
loop_
_entity.id
_entity.type
_entity.pdbx_description
1 polymer ?
#
loop_
_entity_poly.entity_id
_entity_poly.type
_entity_poly.pdbx_seq_one_letter_code
_entity_poly.pdbx_strand_id
1 'polypeptide(L)'
;DTTEIGGLRIGVASDMVNMMPNDPEYRTSLAASLDCDILVTGGGQLSVQHEGGRLYLSPGSITGVGATGLTEQGEPTFILMDIAEQQVTVFIYRLVKGKMKVSRKPAFSLRR
;
A
#
# COMPACT_ATOMS: atom_id res chain seq x y z
N ASP A 1 -12.81 4.62 -0.18
CA ASP A 1 -13.27 4.69 -1.58
C ASP A 1 -12.73 3.54 -2.40
N THR A 2 -13.35 3.25 -3.54
CA THR A 2 -12.89 2.23 -4.48
C THR A 2 -12.82 2.80 -5.90
N THR A 3 -11.91 2.26 -6.71
CA THR A 3 -11.78 2.59 -8.14
C THR A 3 -11.36 1.33 -8.91
N GLU A 4 -11.55 1.31 -10.23
CA GLU A 4 -11.18 0.18 -11.08
C GLU A 4 -10.11 0.61 -12.09
N ILE A 5 -8.99 -0.13 -12.13
CA ILE A 5 -7.88 0.13 -13.03
C ILE A 5 -7.41 -1.22 -13.58
N GLY A 6 -7.37 -1.37 -14.91
CA GLY A 6 -6.91 -2.60 -15.56
C GLY A 6 -7.75 -3.84 -15.26
N GLY A 7 -9.02 -3.67 -14.85
CA GLY A 7 -9.91 -4.76 -14.43
C GLY A 7 -9.73 -5.22 -12.98
N LEU A 8 -8.84 -4.57 -12.23
CA LEU A 8 -8.65 -4.78 -10.79
C LEU A 8 -9.33 -3.66 -10.01
N ARG A 9 -10.04 -4.01 -8.93
CA ARG A 9 -10.62 -3.04 -8.01
C ARG A 9 -9.61 -2.67 -6.92
N ILE A 10 -9.37 -1.37 -6.79
CA ILE A 10 -8.46 -0.79 -5.81
C ILE A 10 -9.28 -0.09 -4.74
N GLY A 11 -9.20 -0.58 -3.51
CA GLY A 11 -9.75 0.06 -2.32
C GLY A 11 -8.72 0.99 -1.69
N VAL A 12 -9.15 2.20 -1.31
CA VAL A 12 -8.33 3.19 -0.60
C VAL A 12 -9.00 3.52 0.73
N ALA A 13 -8.23 3.42 1.80
CA ALA A 13 -8.66 3.73 3.17
C ALA A 13 -7.57 4.47 3.96
N SER A 14 -7.97 5.15 5.03
CA SER A 14 -7.04 5.80 5.95
C SER A 14 -6.88 4.97 7.22
N ASP A 15 -5.64 4.70 7.60
CA ASP A 15 -5.24 4.08 8.87
C ASP A 15 -4.92 5.11 9.96
N MET A 16 -5.09 6.41 9.70
CA MET A 16 -4.68 7.49 10.63
C MET A 16 -5.30 7.37 12.03
N VAL A 17 -6.53 6.85 12.12
CA VAL A 17 -7.25 6.60 13.39
C VAL A 17 -7.32 5.13 13.75
N ASN A 18 -6.69 4.26 12.97
CA ASN A 18 -6.67 2.83 13.22
C ASN A 18 -5.62 2.50 14.27
N MET A 19 -6.03 1.88 15.38
CA MET A 19 -5.12 1.45 16.43
C MET A 19 -4.30 0.20 16.05
N MET A 20 -4.70 -0.53 15.00
CA MET A 20 -4.05 -1.76 14.53
C MET A 20 -3.90 -1.79 12.99
N PRO A 21 -3.14 -0.86 12.38
CA PRO A 21 -3.06 -0.69 10.92
C PRO A 21 -2.40 -1.84 10.15
N ASN A 22 -1.63 -2.67 10.86
CA ASN A 22 -0.92 -3.82 10.29
C ASN A 22 -1.54 -5.18 10.71
N ASP A 23 -2.72 -5.18 11.33
CA ASP A 23 -3.43 -6.42 11.65
C ASP A 23 -3.93 -7.10 10.36
N PRO A 24 -3.45 -8.32 10.03
CA PRO A 24 -3.87 -9.04 8.82
C PRO A 24 -5.37 -9.31 8.77
N GLU A 25 -6.02 -9.57 9.91
CA GLU A 25 -7.45 -9.87 9.96
C GLU A 25 -8.27 -8.63 9.62
N TYR A 26 -7.91 -7.48 10.20
CA TYR A 26 -8.51 -6.19 9.89
C TYR A 26 -8.38 -5.87 8.39
N ARG A 27 -7.17 -5.98 7.84
CA ARG A 27 -6.92 -5.65 6.41
C ARG A 27 -7.70 -6.57 5.48
N THR A 28 -7.77 -7.86 5.80
CA THR A 28 -8.53 -8.85 5.02
C THR A 28 -10.03 -8.54 5.06
N SER A 29 -10.56 -8.23 6.25
CA SER A 29 -11.96 -7.84 6.44
C SER A 29 -12.30 -6.55 5.71
N LEU A 30 -11.44 -5.54 5.78
CA LEU A 30 -11.60 -4.26 5.08
C LEU A 30 -11.54 -4.43 3.55
N ALA A 31 -10.62 -5.25 3.04
CA ALA A 31 -10.55 -5.55 1.62
C ALA A 31 -11.80 -6.29 1.13
N ALA A 32 -12.36 -7.18 1.97
CA ALA A 32 -13.61 -7.85 1.66
C ALA A 32 -14.82 -6.90 1.68
N SER A 33 -14.90 -5.99 2.66
CA SER A 33 -16.02 -5.04 2.75
C SER A 33 -16.00 -4.01 1.62
N LEU A 34 -14.80 -3.65 1.13
CA LEU A 34 -14.62 -2.81 -0.05
C LEU A 34 -14.68 -3.61 -1.37
N ASP A 35 -14.77 -4.93 -1.31
CA ASP A 35 -14.75 -5.86 -2.44
C ASP A 35 -13.61 -5.53 -3.43
N CYS A 36 -12.38 -5.39 -2.91
CA CYS A 36 -11.21 -4.97 -3.68
C CYS A 36 -10.12 -6.05 -3.80
N ASP A 37 -9.42 -6.04 -4.93
CA ASP A 37 -8.27 -6.91 -5.22
C ASP A 37 -6.97 -6.32 -4.62
N ILE A 38 -6.88 -4.99 -4.58
CA ILE A 38 -5.77 -4.23 -4.02
C ILE A 38 -6.30 -3.29 -2.94
N LEU A 39 -5.85 -3.44 -1.70
CA LEU A 39 -6.14 -2.50 -0.61
C LEU A 39 -4.93 -1.59 -0.36
N VAL A 40 -5.11 -0.29 -0.56
CA VAL A 40 -4.12 0.75 -0.23
C VAL A 40 -4.57 1.48 1.03
N THR A 41 -3.74 1.44 2.08
CA THR A 41 -3.99 2.18 3.32
C THR A 41 -2.96 3.29 3.54
N GLY A 42 -3.41 4.49 3.87
CA GLY A 42 -2.56 5.66 4.16
C GLY A 42 -2.38 5.90 5.66
N GLY A 43 -1.28 6.52 6.08
CA GLY A 43 -1.01 6.82 7.50
C GLY A 43 -0.27 5.70 8.26
N GLY A 44 -0.06 4.54 7.63
CA GLY A 44 0.83 3.50 8.14
C GLY A 44 2.30 3.70 7.76
N GLN A 45 3.15 2.81 8.26
CA GLN A 45 4.51 2.63 7.72
C GLN A 45 4.46 1.97 6.34
N LEU A 46 5.52 2.14 5.52
CA LEU A 46 5.64 1.47 4.23
C LEU A 46 5.46 -0.05 4.39
N SER A 47 4.52 -0.65 3.65
CA SER A 47 4.32 -2.09 3.59
C SER A 47 3.83 -2.56 2.22
N VAL A 48 4.24 -3.77 1.84
CA VAL A 48 3.78 -4.48 0.63
C VAL A 48 3.61 -5.94 1.01
N GLN A 49 2.38 -6.43 1.00
CA GLN A 49 2.02 -7.79 1.35
C GLN A 49 1.10 -8.39 0.29
N HIS A 50 1.31 -9.65 -0.05
CA HIS A 50 0.48 -10.37 -1.01
C HIS A 50 0.02 -11.67 -0.36
N GLU A 51 -1.27 -11.73 -0.05
CA GLU A 51 -1.89 -12.83 0.71
C GLU A 51 -3.29 -13.09 0.20
N GLY A 52 -3.69 -14.37 0.13
CA GLY A 52 -5.03 -14.76 -0.31
C GLY A 52 -5.40 -14.30 -1.73
N GLY A 53 -4.41 -14.08 -2.61
CA GLY A 53 -4.63 -13.58 -3.97
C GLY A 53 -4.90 -12.07 -4.07
N ARG A 54 -4.80 -11.34 -2.95
CA ARG A 54 -4.98 -9.89 -2.85
C ARG A 54 -3.68 -9.20 -2.50
N LEU A 55 -3.56 -7.94 -2.91
CA LEU A 55 -2.40 -7.09 -2.62
C LEU A 55 -2.75 -6.04 -1.57
N TYR A 56 -1.95 -5.96 -0.52
CA TYR A 56 -2.11 -5.01 0.56
C TYR A 56 -0.91 -4.07 0.57
N LEU A 57 -1.17 -2.78 0.40
CA LEU A 57 -0.16 -1.74 0.26
C LEU A 57 -0.34 -0.67 1.33
N SER A 58 0.78 -0.17 1.84
CA SER A 58 0.87 1.12 2.51
C SER A 58 2.07 1.84 1.92
N PRO A 59 1.88 3.00 1.26
CA PRO A 59 2.98 3.70 0.59
C PRO A 59 3.94 4.40 1.55
N GLY A 60 3.61 4.46 2.85
CA GLY A 60 4.32 5.29 3.82
C GLY A 60 3.98 6.77 3.65
N SER A 61 4.91 7.64 4.05
CA SER A 61 4.72 9.09 4.04
C SER A 61 5.51 9.75 2.93
N ILE A 62 4.83 10.46 2.02
CA ILE A 62 5.48 11.22 0.93
C ILE A 62 6.38 12.35 1.44
N THR A 63 6.11 12.87 2.65
CA THR A 63 6.89 13.95 3.27
C THR A 63 7.87 13.44 4.33
N GLY A 64 7.83 12.16 4.68
CA GLY A 64 8.60 11.58 5.78
C GLY A 64 8.02 11.84 7.17
N VAL A 65 6.92 12.60 7.29
CA VAL A 65 6.24 12.83 8.58
C VAL A 65 5.39 11.61 8.94
N GLY A 66 5.56 11.05 10.14
CA GLY A 66 4.73 9.97 10.64
C GLY A 66 3.29 10.42 10.94
N ALA A 67 2.32 9.51 10.87
CA ALA A 67 0.90 9.85 10.88
C ALA A 67 0.39 10.56 12.13
N THR A 68 1.02 10.33 13.29
CA THR A 68 0.66 11.01 14.54
C THR A 68 1.47 12.29 14.78
N GLY A 69 2.49 12.57 13.97
CA GLY A 69 3.46 13.65 14.21
C GLY A 69 4.33 13.45 15.46
N LEU A 70 4.12 12.37 16.22
CA LEU A 70 4.82 12.05 17.47
C LEU A 70 6.00 11.08 17.27
N THR A 71 6.09 10.43 16.11
CA THR A 71 7.18 9.53 15.74
C THR A 71 8.28 10.27 15.00
N GLU A 72 9.53 9.79 15.11
CA GLU A 72 10.65 10.31 14.32
C GLU A 72 10.30 10.43 12.83
N GLN A 73 10.83 11.48 12.20
CA GLN A 73 10.69 11.68 10.76
C GLN A 73 11.34 10.49 10.03
N GLY A 74 10.51 9.74 9.31
CA GLY A 74 10.96 8.67 8.43
C GLY A 74 11.43 9.20 7.08
N GLU A 75 11.87 8.29 6.23
CA GLU A 75 12.27 8.63 4.87
C GLU A 75 11.02 8.89 4.00
N PRO A 76 10.96 10.01 3.25
CA PRO A 76 9.94 10.25 2.23
C PRO A 76 9.81 9.04 1.29
N THR A 77 8.60 8.52 1.16
CA THR A 77 8.34 7.27 0.44
C THR A 77 7.02 7.34 -0.34
N PHE A 78 6.99 6.71 -1.51
CA PHE A 78 5.76 6.43 -2.24
C PHE A 78 5.88 5.14 -3.06
N ILE A 79 4.74 4.67 -3.56
CA ILE A 79 4.63 3.48 -4.41
C ILE A 79 4.13 3.89 -5.80
N LEU A 80 4.72 3.32 -6.84
CA LEU A 80 4.20 3.30 -8.20
C LEU A 80 3.81 1.85 -8.53
N MET A 81 2.58 1.66 -9.02
CA MET A 81 2.10 0.38 -9.51
C MET A 81 2.04 0.39 -11.04
N ASP A 82 2.57 -0.65 -11.64
CA ASP A 82 2.36 -0.98 -13.05
C ASP A 82 1.37 -2.15 -13.10
N ILE A 83 0.21 -1.92 -13.72
CA ILE A 83 -0.92 -2.85 -13.75
C ILE A 83 -1.14 -3.26 -15.21
N ALA A 84 -0.95 -4.54 -15.48
CA ALA A 84 -1.20 -5.15 -16.78
C ALA A 84 -2.01 -6.43 -16.58
N GLU A 85 -3.26 -6.42 -17.07
CA GLU A 85 -4.22 -7.49 -16.83
C GLU A 85 -4.37 -7.77 -15.31
N GLN A 86 -4.11 -9.00 -14.86
CA GLN A 86 -4.14 -9.40 -13.44
C GLN A 86 -2.73 -9.43 -12.80
N GLN A 87 -1.72 -8.84 -13.45
CA GLN A 87 -0.36 -8.73 -12.93
C GLN A 87 -0.09 -7.31 -12.44
N VAL A 88 0.45 -7.21 -11.23
CA VAL A 88 0.83 -5.93 -10.62
C VAL A 88 2.31 -5.94 -10.29
N THR A 89 3.09 -5.04 -10.88
CA THR A 89 4.47 -4.77 -10.47
C THR A 89 4.50 -3.56 -9.55
N VAL A 90 5.12 -3.71 -8.37
CA VAL A 90 5.21 -2.64 -7.37
C VAL A 90 6.62 -2.06 -7.34
N PHE A 91 6.73 -0.75 -7.54
CA PHE A 91 7.94 0.04 -7.38
C PHE A 91 7.85 0.90 -6.13
N ILE A 92 8.82 0.77 -5.24
CA ILE A 92 8.90 1.54 -4.00
C ILE A 92 10.01 2.58 -4.18
N TYR A 93 9.66 3.85 -4.03
CA TYR A 93 10.58 4.98 -4.10
C TYR A 93 10.81 5.52 -2.70
N ARG A 94 12.07 5.66 -2.29
CA ARG A 94 12.48 6.19 -0.98
C ARG A 94 13.54 7.26 -1.13
N LEU A 95 13.41 8.37 -0.41
CA LEU A 95 14.44 9.39 -0.32
C LEU A 95 15.36 9.10 0.88
N VAL A 96 16.47 8.40 0.63
CA VAL A 96 17.45 7.99 1.64
C VAL A 96 18.62 8.95 1.63
N LYS A 97 18.81 9.72 2.71
CA LYS A 97 19.92 10.69 2.84
C LYS A 97 20.02 11.62 1.61
N GLY A 98 18.88 12.14 1.15
CA GLY A 98 18.78 13.03 -0.01
C GLY A 98 18.95 12.36 -1.38
N LYS A 99 19.07 11.02 -1.44
CA LYS A 99 19.19 10.27 -2.70
C LYS A 99 17.97 9.38 -2.91
N MET A 100 17.41 9.43 -4.11
CA MET A 100 16.31 8.55 -4.49
C MET A 100 16.82 7.10 -4.61
N LYS A 101 16.12 6.18 -3.96
CA LYS A 101 16.33 4.73 -4.05
C LYS A 101 15.04 4.10 -4.56
N VAL A 102 15.17 3.20 -5.53
CA VAL A 102 14.03 2.49 -6.12
C VAL A 102 14.19 0.99 -5.86
N SER A 103 13.15 0.36 -5.36
CA SER A 103 13.05 -1.10 -5.23
C SER A 103 11.89 -1.60 -6.07
N ARG A 104 12.16 -2.55 -6.96
CA ARG A 104 11.14 -3.24 -7.74
C ARG A 104 10.84 -4.59 -7.09
N LYS A 105 9.57 -4.86 -6.78
CA LYS A 105 9.11 -6.18 -6.35
C LYS A 105 8.86 -7.09 -7.56
N PRO A 106 8.94 -8.42 -7.40
CA PRO A 106 8.42 -9.35 -8.39
C PRO A 106 6.96 -9.02 -8.73
N ALA A 107 6.53 -9.37 -9.95
CA ALA A 107 5.13 -9.20 -10.33
C ALA A 107 4.23 -10.08 -9.45
N PHE A 108 3.15 -9.50 -8.94
CA PHE A 108 2.12 -10.19 -8.18
C PHE A 108 0.98 -10.55 -9.13
N SER A 109 0.63 -11.84 -9.16
CA SER A 109 -0.55 -12.32 -9.87
C SER A 109 -1.71 -12.33 -8.89
N LEU A 110 -2.71 -11.48 -9.14
CA LEU A 110 -3.90 -11.41 -8.30
C LEU A 110 -4.94 -12.43 -8.78
N ARG A 111 -5.78 -12.88 -7.85
CA ARG A 111 -6.90 -13.77 -8.15
C ARG A 111 -8.18 -13.10 -7.70
N ARG A 112 -9.14 -13.00 -8.62
CA ARG A 112 -10.53 -12.73 -8.28
C ARG A 112 -11.20 -13.97 -7.71
#